data_AF-A0A4V0I4Z7-F1
#
_entry.id   AF-A0A4V0I4Z7-F1
#
_cell.length_a   1.000
_cell.length_b   1.000
_cell.length_c   1.000
_cell.angle_alpha   90.00
_cell.angle_beta   90.00
_cell.angle_gamma   90.00
#
_symmetry.space_group_name_H-M   'P 1'
#
loop_
_entity.id
_entity.type
_entity.pdbx_description
1 polymer ?
#
loop_
_entity_poly.entity_id
_entity_poly.type
_entity_poly.pdbx_seq_one_letter_code
_entity_poly.pdbx_strand_id
1 'polypeptide(L)'
;MIRVVNVKGMNKPADRAGVVYCGRPFAGWKGHALGNPFRPKPGDPIGTCLERYRKWLLARPTLDADLAALWEETGHGTKPLGCWCVTATAGDGAEVVCHAQVLAEMLRERFAAVTPSARASAAGSPPAEPGGGTPHADGASG
;
A
#
# COMPACT_ATOMS: atom_id res chain seq x y z
N MET A 1 1.79 -2.79 10.34
CA MET A 1 1.62 -3.54 9.07
C MET A 1 0.12 -3.67 8.82
N ILE A 2 -0.40 -3.19 7.68
CA ILE A 2 -1.85 -3.15 7.41
C ILE A 2 -2.21 -4.28 6.47
N ARG A 3 -3.13 -5.15 6.91
CA ARG A 3 -3.52 -6.37 6.17
C ARG A 3 -4.79 -6.14 5.36
N VAL A 4 -4.88 -6.85 4.23
CA VAL A 4 -6.08 -6.99 3.41
C VAL A 4 -6.49 -8.46 3.43
N VAL A 5 -7.77 -8.74 3.66
CA VAL A 5 -8.31 -10.10 3.68
C VAL A 5 -9.43 -10.27 2.66
N ASN A 6 -9.47 -11.45 2.04
CA ASN A 6 -10.58 -11.84 1.18
C ASN A 6 -11.83 -12.16 2.03
N VAL A 7 -12.90 -11.39 1.86
CA VAL A 7 -14.16 -11.58 2.62
C VAL A 7 -15.15 -12.54 1.94
N LYS A 8 -14.76 -13.20 0.85
CA LYS A 8 -15.60 -14.17 0.17
C LYS A 8 -15.95 -15.33 1.11
N GLY A 9 -17.24 -15.53 1.35
CA GLY A 9 -17.74 -16.57 2.26
C GLY A 9 -17.80 -16.17 3.74
N MET A 10 -17.37 -14.97 4.10
CA MET A 10 -17.50 -14.42 5.47
C MET A 10 -18.94 -13.94 5.70
N ASN A 11 -19.81 -14.90 6.03
CA ASN A 11 -21.25 -14.68 6.10
C ASN A 11 -21.74 -14.51 7.55
N LYS A 12 -20.95 -14.94 8.53
CA LYS A 12 -21.35 -14.92 9.94
C LYS A 12 -21.13 -13.53 10.54
N PRO A 13 -21.96 -13.09 11.51
CA PRO A 13 -21.78 -11.80 12.18
C PRO A 13 -20.39 -11.61 12.80
N ALA A 14 -19.84 -12.67 13.40
CA ALA A 14 -18.50 -12.65 14.00
C ALA A 14 -17.40 -12.37 12.96
N ASP A 15 -17.47 -13.02 11.79
CA ASP A 15 -16.54 -12.80 10.68
C ASP A 15 -16.58 -11.33 10.23
N ARG A 16 -17.78 -10.76 10.14
CA ARG A 16 -18.01 -9.38 9.71
C ARG A 16 -17.48 -8.35 10.71
N ALA A 17 -17.59 -8.61 12.00
CA ALA A 17 -17.10 -7.72 13.05
C ALA A 17 -15.56 -7.65 13.09
N GLY A 18 -14.88 -8.67 12.60
CA GLY A 18 -13.42 -8.78 12.61
C GLY A 18 -12.69 -8.01 11.52
N VAL A 19 -13.39 -7.38 10.57
CA VAL A 19 -12.78 -6.72 9.40
C VAL A 19 -13.43 -5.37 9.12
N VAL A 20 -12.68 -4.44 8.54
CA VAL A 20 -13.23 -3.17 8.03
C VAL A 20 -13.44 -3.30 6.53
N TYR A 21 -14.69 -3.46 6.10
CA TYR A 21 -14.99 -3.69 4.69
C TYR A 21 -14.92 -2.38 3.88
N CYS A 22 -14.02 -2.33 2.90
CA CYS A 22 -13.79 -1.13 2.08
C CYS A 22 -14.32 -1.29 0.64
N GLY A 23 -15.17 -2.28 0.39
CA GLY A 23 -15.68 -2.57 -0.95
C GLY A 23 -16.95 -1.80 -1.31
N ARG A 24 -17.45 -2.09 -2.50
CA ARG A 24 -18.80 -1.70 -2.96
C ARG A 24 -19.86 -2.52 -2.21
N PRO A 25 -21.12 -2.06 -2.11
CA PRO A 25 -22.17 -2.85 -1.50
C PRO A 25 -22.36 -4.17 -2.26
N PHE A 26 -22.20 -5.29 -1.57
CA PHE A 26 -22.29 -6.63 -2.18
C PHE A 26 -22.51 -7.71 -1.10
N ALA A 27 -23.34 -8.72 -1.38
CA ALA A 27 -23.61 -9.86 -0.48
C ALA A 27 -23.92 -9.45 0.99
N GLY A 28 -24.71 -8.40 1.18
CA GLY A 28 -25.10 -7.88 2.49
C GLY A 28 -24.01 -7.09 3.23
N TRP A 29 -22.85 -6.83 2.61
CA TRP A 29 -21.88 -5.86 3.10
C TRP A 29 -22.29 -4.44 2.68
N LYS A 30 -22.23 -3.49 3.62
CA LYS A 30 -22.45 -2.06 3.32
C LYS A 30 -21.27 -1.52 2.53
N GLY A 31 -21.52 -0.67 1.55
CA GLY A 31 -20.45 -0.03 0.78
C GLY A 31 -19.68 1.00 1.61
N HIS A 32 -18.39 1.14 1.34
CA HIS A 32 -17.55 2.18 1.96
C HIS A 32 -17.42 3.40 1.06
N ALA A 33 -17.33 4.59 1.65
CA ALA A 33 -17.14 5.86 0.93
C ALA A 33 -15.83 5.94 0.12
N LEU A 34 -14.85 5.09 0.49
CA LEU A 34 -13.54 4.98 -0.16
C LEU A 34 -13.48 3.77 -1.10
N GLY A 35 -14.57 3.02 -1.26
CA GLY A 35 -14.60 1.89 -2.18
C GLY A 35 -14.39 2.34 -3.63
N ASN A 36 -13.73 1.50 -4.43
CA ASN A 36 -13.43 1.85 -5.80
C ASN A 36 -14.71 2.05 -6.64
N PRO A 37 -14.97 3.27 -7.16
CA PRO A 37 -16.14 3.55 -7.98
C PRO A 37 -15.97 3.02 -9.41
N PHE A 38 -14.74 2.77 -9.85
CA PHE A 38 -14.43 2.29 -11.19
C PHE A 38 -14.57 0.77 -11.29
N ARG A 39 -15.02 0.31 -12.46
CA ARG A 39 -15.03 -1.10 -12.83
C ARG A 39 -13.94 -1.35 -13.87
N PRO A 40 -13.16 -2.44 -13.74
CA PRO A 40 -12.29 -2.88 -14.82
C PRO A 40 -13.15 -3.09 -16.07
N LYS A 41 -12.70 -2.58 -17.22
CA LYS A 41 -13.36 -2.86 -18.50
C LYS A 41 -12.83 -4.19 -19.05
N PRO A 42 -13.64 -4.97 -19.78
CA PRO A 42 -13.13 -6.13 -20.50
C PRO A 42 -11.95 -5.73 -21.40
N GLY A 43 -10.83 -6.44 -21.30
CA GLY A 43 -9.62 -6.15 -22.07
C GLY A 43 -8.69 -5.07 -21.48
N ASP A 44 -9.13 -4.28 -20.50
CA ASP A 44 -8.25 -3.34 -19.79
C ASP A 44 -7.44 -4.07 -18.71
N PRO A 45 -6.14 -3.78 -18.57
CA PRO A 45 -5.37 -4.21 -17.41
C PRO A 45 -5.99 -3.71 -16.11
N ILE A 46 -5.93 -4.54 -15.06
CA ILE A 46 -6.42 -4.16 -13.72
C ILE A 46 -5.71 -2.90 -13.20
N GLY A 47 -4.42 -2.75 -13.51
CA GLY A 47 -3.61 -1.58 -13.18
C GLY A 47 -4.25 -0.28 -13.64
N THR A 48 -4.76 -0.21 -14.88
CA THR A 48 -5.43 0.98 -15.42
C THR A 48 -6.68 1.38 -14.64
N CYS A 49 -7.41 0.40 -14.08
CA CYS A 49 -8.55 0.68 -13.19
C CYS A 49 -8.08 1.21 -11.83
N LEU A 50 -7.01 0.63 -11.28
CA LEU A 50 -6.44 1.04 -10.00
C LEU A 50 -5.74 2.39 -10.07
N GLU A 51 -5.14 2.76 -11.19
CA GLU A 51 -4.59 4.09 -11.43
C GLU A 51 -5.68 5.16 -11.45
N ARG A 52 -6.82 4.90 -12.13
CA ARG A 52 -7.99 5.78 -12.08
C ARG A 52 -8.50 5.94 -10.65
N TYR A 53 -8.53 4.85 -9.90
CA TYR A 53 -8.90 4.86 -8.50
C TYR A 53 -7.94 5.69 -7.64
N ARG A 54 -6.63 5.53 -7.79
CA ARG A 54 -5.61 6.34 -7.09
C ARG A 54 -5.77 7.82 -7.41
N LYS A 55 -5.92 8.18 -8.69
CA LYS A 55 -6.15 9.57 -9.13
C LYS A 55 -7.42 10.16 -8.52
N TRP A 56 -8.50 9.38 -8.51
CA TRP A 56 -9.76 9.78 -7.89
C TRP A 56 -9.63 10.02 -6.38
N LEU A 57 -8.92 9.13 -5.65
CA LEU A 57 -8.65 9.33 -4.23
C LEU A 57 -7.88 10.63 -3.99
N LEU A 58 -6.77 10.83 -4.71
CA LEU A 58 -5.91 12.00 -4.59
C LEU A 58 -6.61 13.32 -4.96
N ALA A 59 -7.66 13.27 -5.79
CA ALA A 59 -8.46 14.44 -6.13
C ALA A 59 -9.52 14.79 -5.06
N ARG A 60 -9.71 13.96 -4.02
CA ARG A 60 -10.70 14.24 -2.97
C ARG A 60 -10.15 15.29 -1.99
N PRO A 61 -10.85 16.41 -1.76
CA PRO A 61 -10.44 17.38 -0.74
C PRO A 61 -10.54 16.82 0.68
N THR A 62 -11.37 15.78 0.90
CA THR A 62 -11.56 15.12 2.19
C THR A 62 -10.64 13.92 2.40
N LEU A 63 -9.71 13.63 1.49
CA LEU A 63 -8.94 12.37 1.50
C LEU A 63 -8.27 12.10 2.85
N ASP A 64 -7.57 13.08 3.41
CA ASP A 64 -6.82 12.85 4.65
C ASP A 64 -7.75 12.63 5.85
N ALA A 65 -8.88 13.35 5.91
CA ALA A 65 -9.91 13.11 6.92
C ALA A 65 -10.55 11.72 6.76
N ASP A 66 -10.85 11.31 5.52
CA ASP A 66 -11.42 9.99 5.23
C ASP A 66 -10.44 8.86 5.59
N LEU A 67 -9.14 9.06 5.33
CA LEU A 67 -8.10 8.08 5.67
C LEU A 67 -7.85 8.03 7.18
N ALA A 68 -7.92 9.16 7.90
CA ALA A 68 -7.85 9.18 9.35
C ALA A 68 -9.05 8.45 9.98
N ALA A 69 -10.27 8.67 9.49
CA ALA A 69 -11.45 7.94 9.94
C ALA A 69 -11.30 6.43 9.69
N LEU A 70 -10.85 6.02 8.50
CA LEU A 70 -10.57 4.63 8.20
C LEU A 70 -9.49 4.03 9.13
N TRP A 71 -8.46 4.80 9.46
CA TRP A 71 -7.41 4.38 10.40
C TRP A 71 -7.98 4.07 11.79
N GLU A 72 -8.86 4.94 12.31
CA GLU A 72 -9.57 4.70 13.58
C GLU A 72 -10.50 3.47 13.49
N GLU A 73 -11.26 3.31 12.40
CA GLU A 73 -12.14 2.15 12.20
C GLU A 73 -11.38 0.82 12.24
N THR A 74 -10.15 0.81 11.71
CA THR A 74 -9.28 -0.37 11.73
C THR A 74 -8.70 -0.64 13.12
N GLY A 75 -8.91 0.22 14.11
CA GLY A 75 -8.22 0.16 15.40
C GLY A 75 -6.71 0.25 15.19
N HIS A 76 -6.29 1.24 14.40
CA HIS A 76 -4.88 1.50 14.07
C HIS A 76 -4.17 0.29 13.43
N GLY A 77 -4.86 -0.36 12.48
CA GLY A 77 -4.35 -1.51 11.74
C GLY A 77 -4.50 -2.87 12.43
N THR A 78 -5.15 -2.92 13.61
CA THR A 78 -5.48 -4.17 14.30
C THR A 78 -6.44 -5.02 13.47
N LYS A 79 -7.51 -4.41 12.95
CA LYS A 79 -8.47 -5.05 12.04
C LYS A 79 -7.97 -4.92 10.60
N PRO A 80 -7.97 -6.01 9.82
CA PRO A 80 -7.63 -5.93 8.40
C PRO A 80 -8.72 -5.21 7.60
N LEU A 81 -8.32 -4.64 6.47
CA LEU A 81 -9.25 -4.19 5.44
C LEU A 81 -9.84 -5.39 4.71
N GLY A 82 -11.16 -5.37 4.51
CA GLY A 82 -11.89 -6.42 3.81
C GLY A 82 -12.19 -6.05 2.36
N CYS A 83 -11.87 -6.97 1.44
CA CYS A 83 -12.28 -6.91 0.04
C CYS A 83 -12.56 -8.31 -0.52
N TRP A 84 -13.18 -8.44 -1.69
CA TRP A 84 -13.46 -9.73 -2.34
C TRP A 84 -12.34 -10.21 -3.27
N CYS A 85 -11.38 -9.34 -3.60
CA CYS A 85 -10.41 -9.61 -4.64
C CYS A 85 -9.27 -10.51 -4.17
N VAL A 86 -8.68 -10.24 -3.01
CA VAL A 86 -7.39 -10.84 -2.62
C VAL A 86 -7.19 -10.79 -1.09
N THR A 87 -6.30 -11.65 -0.59
CA THR A 87 -5.65 -11.51 0.72
C THR A 87 -4.21 -11.08 0.49
N ALA A 88 -3.79 -9.97 1.09
CA ALA A 88 -2.49 -9.37 0.86
C ALA A 88 -2.04 -8.54 2.08
N THR A 89 -0.78 -8.14 2.14
CA THR A 89 -0.31 -7.23 3.19
C THR A 89 0.39 -6.01 2.62
N ALA A 90 0.07 -4.82 3.15
CA ALA A 90 0.70 -3.58 2.69
C ALA A 90 2.23 -3.64 2.83
N GLY A 91 2.93 -3.51 1.70
CA GLY A 91 4.39 -3.47 1.67
C GLY A 91 5.10 -4.81 1.61
N ASP A 92 4.38 -5.92 1.43
CA ASP A 92 5.00 -7.25 1.25
C ASP A 92 5.58 -7.47 -0.16
N GLY A 93 5.41 -6.50 -1.06
CA GLY A 93 5.86 -6.58 -2.46
C GLY A 93 4.91 -7.34 -3.37
N ALA A 94 3.74 -7.77 -2.88
CA ALA A 94 2.72 -8.38 -3.71
C ALA A 94 2.19 -7.40 -4.76
N GLU A 95 1.84 -7.94 -5.92
CA GLU A 95 1.20 -7.17 -6.99
C GLU A 95 -0.09 -6.51 -6.49
N VAL A 96 -0.25 -5.22 -6.80
CA VAL A 96 -1.46 -4.46 -6.44
C VAL A 96 -2.56 -4.78 -7.44
N VAL A 97 -3.44 -5.70 -7.07
CA VAL A 97 -4.58 -6.18 -7.88
C VAL A 97 -5.93 -5.79 -7.27
N CYS A 98 -5.92 -5.06 -6.14
CA CYS A 98 -7.10 -4.71 -5.37
C CYS A 98 -7.05 -3.26 -4.87
N HIS A 99 -8.22 -2.62 -4.81
CA HIS A 99 -8.34 -1.27 -4.26
C HIS A 99 -8.08 -1.20 -2.74
N ALA A 100 -8.35 -2.28 -2.00
CA ALA A 100 -8.03 -2.35 -0.58
C ALA A 100 -6.52 -2.39 -0.33
N GLN A 101 -5.71 -2.94 -1.27
CA GLN A 101 -4.25 -2.83 -1.20
C GLN A 101 -3.80 -1.37 -1.34
N VAL A 102 -4.39 -0.63 -2.27
CA VAL A 102 -4.11 0.82 -2.42
C VAL A 102 -4.42 1.59 -1.14
N LEU A 103 -5.57 1.33 -0.50
CA LEU A 103 -5.90 1.96 0.79
C LEU A 103 -4.91 1.54 1.89
N ALA A 104 -4.56 0.26 1.96
CA ALA A 104 -3.61 -0.24 2.95
C ALA A 104 -2.21 0.40 2.79
N GLU A 105 -1.76 0.61 1.55
CA GLU A 105 -0.53 1.36 1.25
C GLU A 105 -0.62 2.82 1.72
N MET A 106 -1.70 3.52 1.37
CA MET A 106 -1.90 4.93 1.75
C MET A 106 -1.99 5.13 3.27
N LEU A 107 -2.67 4.23 3.97
CA LEU A 107 -2.74 4.25 5.44
C LEU A 107 -1.37 3.98 6.07
N ARG A 108 -0.60 3.03 5.50
CA ARG A 108 0.75 2.73 5.97
C ARG A 108 1.65 3.95 5.80
N GLU A 109 1.61 4.60 4.64
CA GLU A 109 2.44 5.78 4.35
C GLU A 109 2.11 6.98 5.25
N ARG A 110 0.85 7.13 5.66
CA ARG A 110 0.40 8.27 6.48
C ARG A 110 0.51 8.05 7.99
N PHE A 111 0.11 6.87 8.47
CA PHE A 111 -0.16 6.66 9.89
C PHE A 111 0.64 5.54 10.52
N ALA A 112 1.07 4.55 9.73
CA ALA A 112 2.03 3.61 10.26
C ALA A 112 3.38 4.31 10.31
N ALA A 113 3.74 4.84 11.49
CA ALA A 113 5.11 5.22 11.78
C ALA A 113 6.01 4.11 11.23
N VAL A 114 7.00 4.49 10.42
CA VAL A 114 7.92 3.56 9.78
C VAL A 114 8.65 2.84 10.91
N THR A 115 8.11 1.72 11.37
CA THR A 115 8.95 0.68 11.93
C THR A 115 9.65 0.12 10.70
N PRO A 116 10.97 0.31 10.53
CA PRO A 116 11.67 -0.35 9.46
C PRO A 116 11.38 -1.85 9.60
N SER A 117 10.63 -2.39 8.65
CA SER A 117 10.46 -3.83 8.53
C SER A 117 11.84 -4.39 8.22
N ALA A 118 12.26 -5.42 8.94
CA ALA A 118 13.56 -6.07 8.87
C ALA A 118 13.81 -6.78 7.52
N ARG A 119 13.85 -5.99 6.44
CA ARG A 119 14.40 -6.35 5.12
C ARG A 119 15.05 -5.12 4.50
N ALA A 120 16.11 -4.66 5.15
CA ALA A 120 17.18 -3.91 4.51
C ALA A 120 18.51 -4.50 4.99
N SER A 121 18.91 -5.63 4.38
CA SER A 121 20.29 -6.13 4.37
C SER A 121 20.40 -7.26 3.34
N ALA A 122 20.47 -6.86 2.08
CA ALA A 122 21.19 -7.58 1.02
C ALA A 122 21.36 -6.64 -0.18
N ALA A 123 21.82 -5.41 0.05
CA ALA A 123 22.55 -4.67 -0.97
C ALA A 123 24.01 -4.79 -0.54
N GLY A 124 24.73 -5.71 -1.18
CA GLY A 124 26.14 -5.97 -0.94
C GLY A 124 26.95 -4.69 -1.03
N SER A 125 27.94 -4.59 -0.15
CA SER A 125 28.99 -3.58 -0.20
C SER A 125 29.57 -3.47 -1.62
N PRO A 126 29.85 -2.27 -2.14
CA PRO A 126 30.73 -2.17 -3.29
C PRO A 126 32.14 -2.65 -2.88
N PRO A 127 32.85 -3.42 -3.72
CA PRO A 127 34.26 -3.65 -3.50
C PRO A 127 35.03 -2.33 -3.65
N ALA A 128 36.02 -2.17 -2.76
CA ALA A 128 36.92 -1.04 -2.69
C ALA A 128 37.71 -0.86 -3.99
N GLU A 129 37.76 0.37 -4.48
CA GLU A 129 38.70 0.76 -5.54
C GLU A 129 40.12 0.82 -4.98
N PRO A 130 41.12 0.20 -5.62
CA PRO A 130 42.52 0.39 -5.24
C PRO A 130 43.00 1.76 -5.71
N GLY A 131 43.37 2.60 -4.73
CA GLY A 131 44.10 3.83 -4.98
C GLY A 131 45.51 3.56 -5.51
N GLY A 132 45.88 4.37 -6.51
CA GLY A 132 47.24 4.64 -6.95
C GLY A 132 47.12 5.69 -8.07
N GLY A 133 47.74 6.85 -8.05
CA GLY A 133 48.83 7.39 -7.24
C GLY A 133 49.47 8.48 -8.12
N THR A 134 49.10 9.73 -7.84
CA THR A 134 49.78 11.02 -8.17
C THR A 134 50.35 11.29 -9.59
N PRO A 135 49.94 12.40 -10.23
CA PRO A 135 50.79 13.13 -11.16
C PRO A 135 51.76 14.07 -10.39
N HIS A 136 53.05 13.99 -10.68
CA HIS A 136 54.04 14.98 -10.25
C HIS A 136 54.10 16.12 -11.27
N ALA A 137 53.89 17.35 -10.80
CA ALA A 137 54.08 18.58 -11.55
C ALA A 137 55.48 19.18 -11.33
N ASP A 138 55.90 19.89 -12.38
CA ASP A 138 56.96 20.89 -12.58
C ASP A 138 57.78 21.45 -11.40
N GLY A 139 59.10 21.62 -11.65
CA GLY A 139 59.65 22.97 -11.80
C GLY A 139 60.56 23.56 -10.70
N ALA A 140 61.81 23.83 -11.12
CA ALA A 140 62.71 24.93 -10.71
C ALA A 140 63.36 24.97 -9.30
N SER A 141 64.70 24.92 -9.27
CA SER A 141 65.60 26.08 -8.98
C SER A 141 67.00 25.60 -8.59
N GLY A 142 68.03 26.19 -9.22
CA GLY A 142 69.45 25.95 -8.93
C GLY A 142 70.34 26.39 -10.08
#